data_AF-A0A0Q4DI76-F1
#
_entry.id   AF-A0A0Q4DI76-F1
#
_cell.length_a   1.000
_cell.length_b   1.000
_cell.length_c   1.000
_cell.angle_alpha   90.00
_cell.angle_beta   90.00
_cell.angle_gamma   90.00
#
_symmetry.space_group_name_H-M   'P 1'
#
loop_
_entity.id
_entity.type
_entity.pdbx_description
1 polymer ?
#
loop_
_entity_poly.entity_id
_entity_poly.type
_entity_poly.pdbx_seq_one_letter_code
_entity_poly.pdbx_strand_id
1 'polypeptide(L)'
;MVKNRELKTRTDGVRQHYNTGTSVTSNADARAAFNPRPVKEKPVPTYDERGFDENGIHRHTGTLYDYFDRDVEGRNADGMDRDGYDRDGYDDRGLARDGYSREGFDRYGFGRDGLHFETRSIYDELGYDRRGYNRHGYDDNGRDVDGFDRYGLDSSGFGRDGIHHATGTERDANGFNAAGDDPEGYGRNGFNSDGIHRVSRTAYDPSGFDVEGRDCEGYSRFGFDAAGHDRGGFDPYGMHRDTGRERDPEGYDLWGFDSENLNRYGAPRDYVWALSGTGKSPDQIRAFWEQGVPVEYALEL
;
A
#
# COMPACT_ATOMS: atom_id res chain seq x y z
N MET A 1 -61.08 40.24 10.82
CA MET A 1 -62.53 39.94 10.78
C MET A 1 -62.71 38.78 9.80
N VAL A 2 -62.78 37.50 10.24
CA VAL A 2 -63.94 36.80 10.84
C VAL A 2 -65.01 36.59 9.72
N LYS A 3 -65.39 35.38 9.26
CA LYS A 3 -65.90 34.20 9.99
C LYS A 3 -65.79 32.87 9.21
N ASN A 4 -65.62 31.81 9.99
CA ASN A 4 -65.97 30.40 9.76
C ASN A 4 -67.38 30.18 9.18
N ARG A 5 -67.58 29.07 8.44
CA ARG A 5 -68.74 28.18 8.64
C ARG A 5 -68.53 26.76 8.10
N GLU A 6 -69.20 25.85 8.77
CA GLU A 6 -69.00 24.40 8.88
C GLU A 6 -69.63 23.52 7.78
N LEU A 7 -69.13 22.27 7.72
CA LEU A 7 -69.83 20.96 7.55
C LEU A 7 -70.92 20.80 6.48
N LYS A 8 -70.70 19.83 5.55
CA LYS A 8 -71.31 18.47 5.61
C LYS A 8 -70.92 17.58 4.42
N THR A 9 -70.67 16.33 4.75
CA THR A 9 -70.34 15.17 3.90
C THR A 9 -71.58 14.49 3.28
N ARG A 10 -71.38 13.81 2.15
CA ARG A 10 -72.12 12.60 1.68
C ARG A 10 -71.13 11.73 0.87
N THR A 11 -70.58 10.63 1.39
CA THR A 11 -71.09 9.24 1.52
C THR A 11 -71.47 8.57 0.20
N ASP A 12 -70.76 7.47 -0.14
CA ASP A 12 -71.26 6.17 -0.63
C ASP A 12 -70.06 5.19 -0.50
N GLY A 13 -70.06 4.19 0.40
CA GLY A 13 -70.71 2.87 0.25
C GLY A 13 -69.69 1.91 -0.39
N VAL A 14 -69.08 0.94 0.28
CA VAL A 14 -69.68 -0.31 0.80
C VAL A 14 -68.78 -0.88 1.91
N ARG A 15 -69.42 -1.35 2.99
CA ARG A 15 -68.84 -1.87 4.23
C ARG A 15 -68.74 -3.39 4.18
N GLN A 16 -67.65 -3.91 4.73
CA GLN A 16 -67.50 -5.32 5.11
C GLN A 16 -68.41 -5.69 6.29
N HIS A 17 -68.80 -6.96 6.41
CA HIS A 17 -68.29 -7.87 7.46
C HIS A 17 -69.12 -9.15 7.67
N TYR A 18 -68.36 -10.26 7.68
CA TYR A 18 -68.44 -11.53 8.44
C TYR A 18 -69.71 -12.36 8.54
N ASN A 19 -69.55 -13.66 8.28
CA ASN A 19 -70.29 -14.72 8.98
C ASN A 19 -69.43 -15.96 9.23
N THR A 20 -69.67 -16.61 10.36
CA THR A 20 -69.00 -17.78 10.96
C THR A 20 -69.61 -19.10 10.49
N GLY A 21 -68.88 -20.22 10.59
CA GLY A 21 -69.48 -21.57 10.51
C GLY A 21 -68.48 -22.71 10.26
N THR A 22 -68.32 -23.61 11.23
CA THR A 22 -67.47 -24.81 11.23
C THR A 22 -68.26 -26.05 10.80
N SER A 23 -67.74 -26.92 9.92
CA SER A 23 -67.86 -28.39 10.05
C SER A 23 -66.92 -29.14 9.09
N VAL A 24 -66.30 -30.20 9.59
CA VAL A 24 -65.27 -31.04 8.94
C VAL A 24 -65.96 -32.17 8.15
N THR A 25 -65.56 -32.44 6.90
CA THR A 25 -65.74 -33.79 6.30
C THR A 25 -64.61 -34.19 5.35
N SER A 26 -63.97 -35.30 5.70
CA SER A 26 -63.17 -36.24 4.89
C SER A 26 -61.76 -35.85 4.39
N ASN A 27 -60.81 -36.70 4.80
CA ASN A 27 -59.37 -36.67 4.58
C ASN A 27 -59.00 -37.48 3.32
N ALA A 28 -59.46 -37.05 2.13
CA ALA A 28 -59.25 -37.81 0.89
C ALA A 28 -58.59 -37.06 -0.28
N ASP A 29 -58.67 -35.72 -0.35
CA ASP A 29 -58.22 -34.97 -1.54
C ASP A 29 -56.95 -34.11 -1.36
N ALA A 30 -56.23 -34.26 -0.24
CA ALA A 30 -55.00 -33.51 0.03
C ALA A 30 -53.70 -34.17 -0.51
N ARG A 31 -53.82 -35.21 -1.37
CA ARG A 31 -52.68 -36.03 -1.83
C ARG A 31 -52.37 -35.95 -3.33
N ALA A 32 -52.94 -35.00 -4.08
CA ALA A 32 -52.75 -34.91 -5.53
C ALA A 32 -52.18 -33.57 -6.04
N ALA A 33 -51.70 -32.66 -5.17
CA ALA A 33 -51.32 -31.31 -5.58
C ALA A 33 -49.87 -30.87 -5.25
N PHE A 34 -48.97 -31.81 -4.93
CA PHE A 34 -47.56 -31.46 -4.67
C PHE A 34 -46.62 -32.42 -5.38
N ASN A 35 -46.59 -32.34 -6.71
CA ASN A 35 -45.48 -32.85 -7.49
C ASN A 35 -44.84 -31.65 -8.20
N PRO A 36 -43.88 -30.95 -7.58
CA PRO A 36 -43.21 -29.82 -8.22
C PRO A 36 -42.50 -30.34 -9.47
N ARG A 37 -42.81 -29.73 -10.63
CA ARG A 37 -42.11 -30.01 -11.89
C ARG A 37 -40.60 -29.81 -11.66
N PRO A 38 -39.73 -30.65 -12.24
CA PRO A 38 -38.29 -30.45 -12.11
C PRO A 38 -37.95 -29.06 -12.68
N VAL A 39 -37.48 -28.18 -11.79
CA VAL A 39 -36.92 -26.90 -12.18
C VAL A 39 -35.68 -27.26 -13.00
N LYS A 40 -35.61 -26.81 -14.25
CA LYS A 40 -34.36 -26.92 -15.02
C LYS A 40 -33.31 -26.16 -14.22
N GLU A 41 -32.41 -26.87 -13.53
CA GLU A 41 -31.28 -26.28 -12.84
C GLU A 41 -30.53 -25.43 -13.87
N LYS A 42 -30.39 -24.13 -13.60
CA LYS A 42 -29.51 -23.29 -14.41
C LYS A 42 -28.11 -23.91 -14.31
N PRO A 43 -27.37 -24.05 -15.42
CA PRO A 43 -26.02 -24.59 -15.37
C PRO A 43 -25.21 -23.80 -14.33
N VAL A 44 -24.56 -24.52 -13.42
CA VAL A 44 -23.67 -23.91 -12.43
C VAL A 44 -22.53 -23.27 -13.22
N PRO A 45 -22.28 -21.95 -13.11
CA PRO A 45 -21.16 -21.33 -13.79
C PRO A 45 -19.87 -21.99 -13.32
N THR A 46 -19.11 -22.52 -14.27
CA THR A 46 -17.78 -23.06 -14.01
C THR A 46 -16.78 -21.91 -14.10
N TYR A 47 -15.96 -21.72 -13.07
CA TYR A 47 -14.94 -20.68 -13.01
C TYR A 47 -13.55 -21.29 -13.16
N ASP A 48 -12.62 -20.55 -13.75
CA ASP A 48 -11.19 -20.90 -13.77
C ASP A 48 -10.53 -20.77 -12.39
N GLU A 49 -9.24 -21.11 -12.30
CA GLU A 49 -8.45 -21.00 -11.04
C GLU A 49 -8.40 -19.56 -10.50
N ARG A 50 -8.59 -18.57 -11.36
CA ARG A 50 -8.57 -17.14 -11.04
C ARG A 50 -9.97 -16.56 -10.82
N GLY A 51 -11.01 -17.40 -10.88
CA GLY A 51 -12.39 -17.04 -10.58
C GLY A 51 -13.19 -16.43 -11.73
N PHE A 52 -12.76 -16.56 -12.99
CA PHE A 52 -13.46 -16.06 -14.18
C PHE A 52 -14.33 -17.14 -14.83
N ASP A 53 -15.54 -16.79 -15.26
CA ASP A 53 -16.41 -17.68 -16.02
C ASP A 53 -16.07 -17.72 -17.53
N GLU A 54 -16.85 -18.46 -18.31
CA GLU A 54 -16.68 -18.58 -19.77
C GLU A 54 -16.81 -17.24 -20.52
N ASN A 55 -17.45 -16.24 -19.91
CA ASN A 55 -17.62 -14.89 -20.46
C ASN A 55 -16.55 -13.92 -19.92
N GLY A 56 -15.59 -14.41 -19.14
CA GLY A 56 -14.56 -13.59 -18.50
C GLY A 56 -15.08 -12.74 -17.34
N ILE A 57 -16.24 -13.08 -16.76
CA ILE A 57 -16.78 -12.37 -15.60
C ILE A 57 -16.25 -13.01 -14.33
N HIS A 58 -15.63 -12.21 -13.46
CA HIS A 58 -15.07 -12.68 -12.21
C HIS A 58 -16.16 -12.88 -11.15
N ARG A 59 -16.15 -14.04 -10.48
CA ARG A 59 -17.22 -14.55 -9.60
C ARG A 59 -17.62 -13.60 -8.47
N HIS A 60 -16.68 -12.76 -8.02
CA HIS A 60 -16.89 -11.90 -6.85
C HIS A 60 -17.15 -10.44 -7.21
N THR A 61 -16.51 -9.92 -8.24
CA THR A 61 -16.67 -8.53 -8.68
C THR A 61 -17.87 -8.38 -9.62
N GLY A 62 -18.25 -9.45 -10.32
CA GLY A 62 -19.30 -9.41 -11.34
C GLY A 62 -18.92 -8.57 -12.57
N THR A 63 -17.64 -8.23 -12.71
CA THR A 63 -17.07 -7.47 -13.84
C THR A 63 -16.09 -8.34 -14.61
N LEU A 64 -15.53 -7.80 -15.70
CA LEU A 64 -14.43 -8.44 -16.44
C LEU A 64 -13.10 -8.46 -15.67
N TYR A 65 -13.05 -7.89 -14.46
CA TYR A 65 -11.84 -7.69 -13.69
C TYR A 65 -11.95 -8.32 -12.31
N ASP A 66 -10.87 -8.88 -11.78
CA ASP A 66 -10.78 -9.36 -10.39
C ASP A 66 -10.65 -8.20 -9.38
N TYR A 67 -10.42 -8.52 -8.11
CA TYR A 67 -10.23 -7.51 -7.05
C TYR A 67 -8.94 -6.69 -7.18
N PHE A 68 -8.03 -7.08 -8.07
CA PHE A 68 -6.79 -6.37 -8.37
C PHE A 68 -6.90 -5.61 -9.70
N ASP A 69 -8.12 -5.38 -10.17
CA ASP A 69 -8.43 -4.77 -11.48
C ASP A 69 -7.81 -5.52 -12.66
N ARG A 70 -7.73 -6.86 -12.59
CA ARG A 70 -7.10 -7.70 -13.63
C ARG A 70 -8.11 -8.53 -14.39
N ASP A 71 -7.99 -8.59 -15.71
CA ASP A 71 -8.83 -9.42 -16.58
C ASP A 71 -8.44 -10.91 -16.55
N VAL A 72 -9.12 -11.73 -17.37
CA VAL A 72 -8.85 -13.18 -17.55
C VAL A 72 -7.43 -13.49 -18.05
N GLU A 73 -6.75 -12.53 -18.67
CA GLU A 73 -5.35 -12.64 -19.10
C GLU A 73 -4.39 -12.10 -18.03
N GLY A 74 -4.94 -11.52 -16.97
CA GLY A 74 -4.17 -10.90 -15.90
C GLY A 74 -3.64 -9.55 -16.36
N ARG A 75 -4.40 -8.75 -17.10
CA ARG A 75 -4.03 -7.39 -17.49
C ARG A 75 -4.94 -6.37 -16.84
N ASN A 76 -4.46 -5.15 -16.61
CA ASN A 76 -5.28 -4.07 -16.08
C ASN A 76 -6.22 -3.49 -17.17
N ALA A 77 -7.04 -2.50 -16.80
CA ALA A 77 -7.96 -1.84 -17.72
C ALA A 77 -7.27 -1.16 -18.93
N ASP A 78 -5.99 -0.77 -18.78
CA ASP A 78 -5.18 -0.20 -19.86
C ASP A 78 -4.53 -1.26 -20.76
N GLY A 79 -4.74 -2.56 -20.46
CA GLY A 79 -4.17 -3.67 -21.20
C GLY A 79 -2.72 -3.99 -20.85
N MET A 80 -2.21 -3.45 -19.73
CA MET A 80 -0.87 -3.71 -19.21
C MET A 80 -0.85 -4.95 -18.32
N ASP A 81 0.21 -5.75 -18.40
CA ASP A 81 0.40 -6.92 -17.54
C ASP A 81 0.94 -6.58 -16.14
N ARG A 82 1.42 -7.58 -15.37
CA ARG A 82 1.89 -7.38 -13.97
C ARG A 82 3.13 -6.50 -13.91
N ASP A 83 3.90 -6.52 -14.98
CA ASP A 83 5.19 -5.88 -15.05
C ASP A 83 5.09 -4.53 -15.77
N GLY A 84 3.88 -4.11 -16.16
CA GLY A 84 3.61 -2.82 -16.80
C GLY A 84 3.80 -2.82 -18.32
N TYR A 85 3.81 -3.99 -18.97
CA TYR A 85 3.97 -4.08 -20.42
C TYR A 85 2.63 -4.32 -21.13
N ASP A 86 2.47 -3.68 -22.28
CA ASP A 86 1.31 -3.83 -23.15
C ASP A 86 1.28 -5.20 -23.83
N ARG A 87 0.27 -5.40 -24.71
CA ARG A 87 0.13 -6.65 -25.48
C ARG A 87 1.27 -6.90 -26.47
N ASP A 88 1.95 -5.85 -26.90
CA ASP A 88 3.11 -5.93 -27.80
C ASP A 88 4.42 -6.12 -27.00
N GLY A 89 4.36 -6.09 -25.66
CA GLY A 89 5.49 -6.30 -24.76
C GLY A 89 6.30 -5.05 -24.46
N TYR A 90 5.71 -3.85 -24.59
CA TYR A 90 6.35 -2.55 -24.34
C TYR A 90 5.76 -1.84 -23.13
N ASP A 91 6.60 -1.16 -22.34
CA ASP A 91 6.19 -0.33 -21.21
C ASP A 91 5.61 1.02 -21.68
N ASP A 92 5.21 1.86 -20.71
CA ASP A 92 4.69 3.21 -20.93
C ASP A 92 5.69 4.17 -21.63
N ARG A 93 6.98 3.80 -21.65
CA ARG A 93 8.06 4.53 -22.33
C ARG A 93 8.39 3.93 -23.69
N GLY A 94 7.66 2.89 -24.13
CA GLY A 94 7.89 2.22 -25.40
C GLY A 94 9.13 1.31 -25.40
N LEU A 95 9.58 0.85 -24.23
CA LEU A 95 10.71 -0.08 -24.09
C LEU A 95 10.20 -1.50 -23.86
N ALA A 96 10.78 -2.45 -24.58
CA ALA A 96 10.51 -3.86 -24.37
C ALA A 96 11.11 -4.33 -23.03
N ARG A 97 10.75 -5.56 -22.64
CA ARG A 97 11.25 -6.21 -21.41
C ARG A 97 12.78 -6.31 -21.31
N ASP A 98 13.49 -6.25 -22.42
CA ASP A 98 14.95 -6.22 -22.45
C ASP A 98 15.56 -4.81 -22.46
N GLY A 99 14.72 -3.78 -22.28
CA GLY A 99 15.11 -2.38 -22.14
C GLY A 99 15.32 -1.65 -23.46
N TYR A 100 14.93 -2.23 -24.60
CA TYR A 100 15.08 -1.62 -25.92
C TYR A 100 13.74 -1.25 -26.55
N SER A 101 13.70 -0.12 -27.24
CA SER A 101 12.56 0.30 -28.04
C SER A 101 12.33 -0.62 -29.24
N ARG A 102 11.21 -0.40 -29.94
CA ARG A 102 10.88 -1.12 -31.18
C ARG A 102 11.93 -0.91 -32.28
N GLU A 103 12.62 0.21 -32.25
CA GLU A 103 13.75 0.57 -33.12
C GLU A 103 15.09 -0.02 -32.66
N GLY A 104 15.13 -0.68 -31.50
CA GLY A 104 16.30 -1.39 -30.99
C GLY A 104 17.28 -0.52 -30.18
N PHE A 105 16.82 0.63 -29.67
CA PHE A 105 17.62 1.54 -28.83
C PHE A 105 17.16 1.52 -27.39
N ASP A 106 18.07 1.60 -26.43
CA ASP A 106 17.71 1.72 -25.03
C ASP A 106 17.22 3.12 -24.66
N ARG A 107 16.84 3.31 -23.40
CA ARG A 107 16.35 4.60 -22.88
C ARG A 107 17.33 5.77 -23.03
N TYR A 108 18.61 5.50 -23.29
CA TYR A 108 19.67 6.48 -23.48
C TYR A 108 20.06 6.60 -24.95
N GLY A 109 19.31 5.97 -25.85
CA GLY A 109 19.56 6.04 -27.29
C GLY A 109 20.66 5.11 -27.80
N PHE A 110 21.15 4.16 -26.98
CA PHE A 110 22.17 3.20 -27.41
C PHE A 110 21.56 1.93 -27.99
N GLY A 111 22.04 1.54 -29.16
CA GLY A 111 21.68 0.29 -29.79
C GLY A 111 22.25 -0.93 -29.07
N ARG A 112 21.82 -2.11 -29.48
CA ARG A 112 22.39 -3.39 -28.99
C ARG A 112 23.86 -3.57 -29.36
N ASP A 113 24.31 -2.89 -30.42
CA ASP A 113 25.70 -2.80 -30.85
C ASP A 113 26.53 -1.82 -30.00
N GLY A 114 25.89 -1.11 -29.06
CA GLY A 114 26.52 -0.11 -28.20
C GLY A 114 26.72 1.25 -28.86
N LEU A 115 26.14 1.49 -30.05
CA LEU A 115 26.23 2.78 -30.73
C LEU A 115 25.02 3.67 -30.42
N HIS A 116 25.26 4.94 -30.11
CA HIS A 116 24.22 5.94 -29.92
C HIS A 116 23.57 6.29 -31.27
N PHE A 117 22.24 6.39 -31.30
CA PHE A 117 21.47 6.58 -32.53
C PHE A 117 21.85 7.86 -33.30
N GLU A 118 22.13 8.95 -32.57
CA GLU A 118 22.44 10.25 -33.15
C GLU A 118 23.92 10.38 -33.55
N THR A 119 24.83 10.09 -32.61
CA THR A 119 26.28 10.31 -32.81
C THR A 119 26.94 9.20 -33.62
N ARG A 120 26.27 8.04 -33.75
CA ARG A 120 26.82 6.81 -34.36
C ARG A 120 28.15 6.38 -33.74
N SER A 121 28.35 6.70 -32.47
CA SER A 121 29.54 6.36 -31.69
C SER A 121 29.14 5.69 -30.38
N ILE A 122 30.12 5.19 -29.63
CA ILE A 122 29.88 4.63 -28.29
C ILE A 122 29.56 5.69 -27.23
N TYR A 123 29.51 6.98 -27.61
CA TYR A 123 29.19 8.10 -26.73
C TYR A 123 27.92 8.81 -27.21
N ASP A 124 27.10 9.30 -26.29
CA ASP A 124 25.96 10.16 -26.56
C ASP A 124 26.38 11.58 -26.96
N GLU A 125 25.40 12.47 -27.14
CA GLU A 125 25.62 13.88 -27.48
C GLU A 125 26.35 14.66 -26.38
N LEU A 126 26.27 14.20 -25.13
CA LEU A 126 26.96 14.78 -23.97
C LEU A 126 28.38 14.20 -23.81
N GLY A 127 28.74 13.20 -24.61
CA GLY A 127 30.06 12.57 -24.60
C GLY A 127 30.20 11.44 -23.57
N TYR A 128 29.11 10.88 -23.07
CA TYR A 128 29.05 9.77 -22.13
C TYR A 128 28.69 8.47 -22.84
N ASP A 129 29.31 7.36 -22.43
CA ASP A 129 28.99 6.05 -22.95
C ASP A 129 27.68 5.51 -22.39
N ARG A 130 27.26 4.33 -22.85
CA ARG A 130 26.05 3.65 -22.35
C ARG A 130 26.07 3.40 -20.84
N ARG A 131 27.25 3.34 -20.23
CA ARG A 131 27.43 3.15 -18.78
C ARG A 131 27.44 4.47 -18.03
N GLY A 132 27.33 5.61 -18.72
CA GLY A 132 27.33 6.94 -18.15
C GLY A 132 28.73 7.51 -17.90
N TYR A 133 29.78 6.99 -18.57
CA TYR A 133 31.15 7.49 -18.41
C TYR A 133 31.64 8.22 -19.64
N ASN A 134 32.24 9.39 -19.44
CA ASN A 134 32.83 10.16 -20.51
C ASN A 134 34.09 9.48 -21.08
N ARG A 135 34.66 10.08 -22.12
CA ARG A 135 35.89 9.59 -22.77
C ARG A 135 37.12 9.50 -21.84
N HIS A 136 37.09 10.18 -20.71
CA HIS A 136 38.14 10.14 -19.68
C HIS A 136 37.83 9.09 -18.59
N GLY A 137 36.71 8.38 -18.69
CA GLY A 137 36.29 7.34 -17.76
C GLY A 137 35.56 7.85 -16.52
N TYR A 138 35.02 9.08 -16.56
CA TYR A 138 34.31 9.68 -15.41
C TYR A 138 32.83 9.91 -15.70
N ASP A 139 31.99 9.71 -14.70
CA ASP A 139 30.56 9.99 -14.72
C ASP A 139 30.27 11.51 -14.71
N ASP A 140 28.99 11.87 -14.66
CA ASP A 140 28.51 13.25 -14.58
C ASP A 140 28.92 13.96 -13.27
N ASN A 141 29.18 13.20 -12.21
CA ASN A 141 29.71 13.68 -10.94
C ASN A 141 31.25 13.76 -10.93
N GLY A 142 31.92 13.43 -12.04
CA GLY A 142 33.37 13.43 -12.14
C GLY A 142 34.05 12.29 -11.40
N ARG A 143 33.36 11.16 -11.18
CA ARG A 143 33.85 9.94 -10.54
C ARG A 143 34.07 8.83 -11.55
N ASP A 144 35.15 8.08 -11.40
CA ASP A 144 35.42 6.93 -12.26
C ASP A 144 34.61 5.69 -11.86
N VAL A 145 34.83 4.58 -12.56
CA VAL A 145 34.14 3.30 -12.32
C VAL A 145 34.35 2.75 -10.90
N ASP A 146 35.45 3.14 -10.24
CA ASP A 146 35.78 2.73 -8.89
C ASP A 146 35.30 3.76 -7.84
N GLY A 147 34.63 4.84 -8.28
CA GLY A 147 34.10 5.89 -7.40
C GLY A 147 35.11 6.98 -7.01
N PHE A 148 36.26 7.06 -7.68
CA PHE A 148 37.29 8.07 -7.38
C PHE A 148 37.17 9.27 -8.30
N ASP A 149 37.42 10.47 -7.78
CA ASP A 149 37.47 11.67 -8.59
C ASP A 149 38.74 11.76 -9.46
N ARG A 150 38.85 12.82 -10.25
CA ARG A 150 40.04 13.15 -11.06
C ARG A 150 41.35 13.29 -10.27
N TYR A 151 41.31 13.39 -8.94
CA TYR A 151 42.47 13.42 -8.07
C TYR A 151 42.77 12.06 -7.43
N GLY A 152 41.97 11.04 -7.77
CA GLY A 152 42.09 9.69 -7.23
C GLY A 152 41.56 9.55 -5.81
N LEU A 153 40.61 10.41 -5.40
CA LEU A 153 40.00 10.41 -4.07
C LEU A 153 38.55 9.93 -4.13
N ASP A 154 38.11 9.13 -3.15
CA ASP A 154 36.71 8.72 -3.02
C ASP A 154 35.82 9.85 -2.47
N SER A 155 34.56 9.56 -2.15
CA SER A 155 33.63 10.54 -1.55
C SER A 155 33.99 10.93 -0.11
N SER A 156 34.77 10.10 0.58
CA SER A 156 35.23 10.28 1.96
C SER A 156 36.62 10.91 2.05
N GLY A 157 37.26 11.20 0.91
CA GLY A 157 38.58 11.81 0.83
C GLY A 157 39.74 10.81 0.93
N PHE A 158 39.49 9.51 0.78
CA PHE A 158 40.54 8.49 0.74
C PHE A 158 41.05 8.27 -0.67
N GLY A 159 42.37 8.14 -0.80
CA GLY A 159 43.01 7.71 -2.03
C GLY A 159 42.75 6.24 -2.32
N ARG A 160 43.12 5.82 -3.54
CA ARG A 160 43.11 4.41 -3.96
C ARG A 160 44.01 3.51 -3.11
N ASP A 161 44.96 4.09 -2.40
CA ASP A 161 45.84 3.43 -1.42
C ASP A 161 45.22 3.33 -0.02
N GLY A 162 44.00 3.84 0.18
CA GLY A 162 43.32 3.87 1.47
C GLY A 162 43.83 4.95 2.42
N ILE A 163 44.64 5.90 1.94
CA ILE A 163 45.14 7.02 2.76
C ILE A 163 44.22 8.22 2.60
N HIS A 164 43.73 8.75 3.72
CA HIS A 164 42.89 9.93 3.74
C HIS A 164 43.70 11.19 3.43
N HIS A 165 43.28 11.92 2.41
CA HIS A 165 44.00 13.07 1.84
C HIS A 165 44.34 14.14 2.88
N ALA A 166 43.44 14.44 3.82
CA ALA A 166 43.65 15.53 4.77
C ALA A 166 44.49 15.14 6.01
N THR A 167 44.44 13.88 6.42
CA THR A 167 45.16 13.39 7.63
C THR A 167 46.48 12.71 7.27
N GLY A 168 46.64 12.23 6.04
CA GLY A 168 47.82 11.48 5.60
C GLY A 168 47.95 10.11 6.28
N THR A 169 46.86 9.57 6.81
CA THR A 169 46.80 8.27 7.48
C THR A 169 45.67 7.42 6.90
N GLU A 170 45.59 6.15 7.28
CA GLU A 170 44.48 5.25 6.91
C GLU A 170 43.13 5.63 7.53
N ARG A 171 43.03 6.79 8.21
CA ARG A 171 41.84 7.23 8.93
C ARG A 171 41.53 8.70 8.70
N ASP A 172 40.26 9.04 8.61
CA ASP A 172 39.77 10.41 8.52
C ASP A 172 39.95 11.17 9.85
N ALA A 173 39.58 12.46 9.86
CA ALA A 173 39.67 13.31 11.04
C ALA A 173 38.77 12.84 12.20
N ASN A 174 37.77 12.01 11.91
CA ASN A 174 36.84 11.43 12.89
C ASN A 174 37.28 10.03 13.34
N GLY A 175 38.42 9.52 12.85
CA GLY A 175 38.98 8.22 13.21
C GLY A 175 38.43 7.04 12.40
N PHE A 176 37.63 7.26 11.36
CA PHE A 176 37.09 6.19 10.51
C PHE A 176 38.04 5.86 9.36
N ASN A 177 38.16 4.59 8.98
CA ASN A 177 38.94 4.16 7.83
C ASN A 177 38.16 4.37 6.50
N ALA A 178 38.75 3.96 5.37
CA ALA A 178 38.11 4.04 4.05
C ALA A 178 36.81 3.21 3.95
N ALA A 179 36.66 2.14 4.75
CA ALA A 179 35.42 1.36 4.85
C ALA A 179 34.35 2.05 5.70
N GLY A 180 34.69 3.13 6.40
CA GLY A 180 33.79 3.86 7.28
C GLY A 180 33.74 3.33 8.71
N ASP A 181 34.71 2.52 9.13
CA ASP A 181 34.80 1.91 10.47
C ASP A 181 35.84 2.59 11.37
N ASP A 182 35.49 2.78 12.63
CA ASP A 182 36.38 3.27 13.68
C ASP A 182 37.44 2.20 14.07
N PRO A 183 38.39 2.50 14.98
CA PRO A 183 39.38 1.52 15.41
C PRO A 183 38.82 0.30 16.18
N GLU A 184 37.61 0.42 16.71
CA GLU A 184 36.90 -0.64 17.43
C GLU A 184 36.02 -1.49 16.47
N GLY A 185 35.96 -1.13 15.19
CA GLY A 185 35.17 -1.82 14.16
C GLY A 185 33.71 -1.40 14.09
N TYR A 186 33.36 -0.22 14.62
CA TYR A 186 32.02 0.35 14.50
C TYR A 186 31.96 1.38 13.39
N GLY A 187 30.94 1.27 12.54
CA GLY A 187 30.63 2.26 11.54
C GLY A 187 30.17 3.58 12.15
N ARG A 188 30.00 4.60 11.30
CA ARG A 188 29.52 5.94 11.73
C ARG A 188 28.14 5.92 12.41
N ASN A 189 27.32 4.91 12.13
CA ASN A 189 26.02 4.68 12.76
C ASN A 189 26.12 3.97 14.14
N GLY A 190 27.33 3.63 14.59
CA GLY A 190 27.58 2.98 15.87
C GLY A 190 27.35 1.47 15.88
N PHE A 191 27.12 0.84 14.72
CA PHE A 191 26.99 -0.61 14.56
C PHE A 191 28.28 -1.22 14.01
N ASN A 192 28.63 -2.42 14.45
CA ASN A 192 29.73 -3.20 13.86
C ASN A 192 29.24 -4.10 12.72
N SER A 193 30.16 -4.87 12.12
CA SER A 193 29.86 -5.82 11.04
C SER A 193 28.86 -6.93 11.42
N ASP A 194 28.73 -7.23 12.72
CA ASP A 194 27.77 -8.21 13.24
C ASP A 194 26.40 -7.58 13.52
N GLY A 195 26.21 -6.30 13.20
CA GLY A 195 24.98 -5.56 13.47
C GLY A 195 24.77 -5.23 14.95
N ILE A 196 25.82 -5.31 15.79
CA ILE A 196 25.74 -4.97 17.21
C ILE A 196 26.08 -3.49 17.41
N HIS A 197 25.20 -2.76 18.10
CA HIS A 197 25.40 -1.36 18.40
C HIS A 197 26.28 -1.14 19.66
N ARG A 198 27.20 -0.18 19.59
CA ARG A 198 28.26 0.01 20.61
C ARG A 198 27.75 0.30 22.02
N VAL A 199 26.63 1.02 22.13
CA VAL A 199 26.09 1.49 23.42
C VAL A 199 25.18 0.44 24.05
N SER A 200 24.20 -0.03 23.29
CA SER A 200 23.16 -0.96 23.73
C SER A 200 23.66 -2.40 23.83
N ARG A 201 24.74 -2.75 23.10
CA ARG A 201 25.30 -4.10 23.04
C ARG A 201 24.31 -5.15 22.53
N THR A 202 23.35 -4.70 21.73
CA THR A 202 22.34 -5.53 21.07
C THR A 202 22.31 -5.22 19.58
N ALA A 203 21.48 -5.94 18.84
CA ALA A 203 21.19 -5.66 17.43
C ALA A 203 20.45 -4.33 17.20
N TYR A 204 20.13 -3.57 18.25
CA TYR A 204 19.32 -2.36 18.20
C TYR A 204 20.06 -1.20 18.84
N ASP A 205 19.97 0.00 18.29
CA ASP A 205 20.44 1.24 18.90
C ASP A 205 19.63 1.60 20.18
N PRO A 206 20.01 2.63 20.96
CA PRO A 206 19.27 3.05 22.15
C PRO A 206 17.85 3.56 21.86
N SER A 207 17.53 3.83 20.59
CA SER A 207 16.19 4.20 20.13
C SER A 207 15.36 2.98 19.74
N GLY A 208 15.95 1.77 19.81
CA GLY A 208 15.28 0.50 19.53
C GLY A 208 15.33 0.06 18.08
N PHE A 209 16.17 0.64 17.22
CA PHE A 209 16.25 0.30 15.79
C PHE A 209 17.54 -0.41 15.40
N ASP A 210 17.47 -1.38 14.50
CA ASP A 210 18.61 -2.11 13.98
C ASP A 210 19.41 -1.31 12.93
N VAL A 211 20.44 -1.95 12.36
CA VAL A 211 21.29 -1.34 11.33
C VAL A 211 20.51 -0.94 10.06
N GLU A 212 19.39 -1.60 9.78
CA GLU A 212 18.47 -1.30 8.67
C GLU A 212 17.39 -0.28 9.07
N GLY A 213 17.42 0.21 10.31
CA GLY A 213 16.47 1.18 10.83
C GLY A 213 15.10 0.57 11.18
N ARG A 214 15.03 -0.73 11.48
CA ARG A 214 13.81 -1.43 11.91
C ARG A 214 13.84 -1.77 13.40
N ASP A 215 12.69 -1.68 14.04
CA ASP A 215 12.54 -2.10 15.43
C ASP A 215 12.47 -3.62 15.58
N CYS A 216 12.32 -4.09 16.82
CA CYS A 216 12.23 -5.52 17.11
C CYS A 216 10.98 -6.21 16.57
N GLU A 217 9.98 -5.44 16.14
CA GLU A 217 8.76 -5.93 15.48
C GLU A 217 8.88 -5.88 13.95
N GLY A 218 9.97 -5.32 13.41
CA GLY A 218 10.22 -5.20 11.98
C GLY A 218 9.66 -3.94 11.34
N TYR A 219 9.30 -2.92 12.13
CA TYR A 219 8.81 -1.64 11.62
C TYR A 219 9.93 -0.61 11.55
N SER A 220 9.97 0.12 10.44
CA SER A 220 10.86 1.25 10.25
C SER A 220 10.62 2.35 11.30
N ARG A 221 11.55 3.31 11.36
CA ARG A 221 11.38 4.54 12.16
C ARG A 221 10.11 5.33 11.86
N PHE A 222 9.49 5.13 10.69
CA PHE A 222 8.22 5.74 10.30
C PHE A 222 7.00 4.90 10.70
N GLY A 223 7.21 3.74 11.32
CA GLY A 223 6.14 2.87 11.80
C GLY A 223 5.60 1.89 10.75
N PHE A 224 6.29 1.72 9.61
CA PHE A 224 5.88 0.83 8.52
C PHE A 224 6.81 -0.38 8.39
N ASP A 225 6.25 -1.55 8.11
CA ASP A 225 6.97 -2.79 7.81
C ASP A 225 7.62 -2.75 6.41
N ALA A 226 8.32 -3.82 6.04
CA ALA A 226 8.96 -3.94 4.73
C ALA A 226 7.97 -3.99 3.55
N ALA A 227 6.70 -4.31 3.81
CA ALA A 227 5.63 -4.27 2.81
C ALA A 227 4.95 -2.89 2.74
N GLY A 228 5.37 -1.92 3.54
CA GLY A 228 4.83 -0.57 3.57
C GLY A 228 3.57 -0.41 4.41
N HIS A 229 3.28 -1.35 5.31
CA HIS A 229 2.08 -1.30 6.17
C HIS A 229 2.44 -0.96 7.61
N ASP A 230 1.59 -0.20 8.27
CA ASP A 230 1.73 0.11 9.68
C ASP A 230 1.38 -1.10 10.57
N ARG A 231 1.45 -0.92 11.89
CA ARG A 231 1.08 -1.97 12.86
C ARG A 231 -0.37 -2.42 12.77
N GLY A 232 -1.24 -1.55 12.26
CA GLY A 232 -2.65 -1.84 11.98
C GLY A 232 -2.85 -2.55 10.65
N GLY A 233 -1.79 -2.78 9.85
CA GLY A 233 -1.89 -3.42 8.54
C GLY A 233 -2.27 -2.45 7.41
N PHE A 234 -2.20 -1.14 7.63
CA PHE A 234 -2.59 -0.11 6.67
C PHE A 234 -1.39 0.54 5.99
N ASP A 235 -1.50 0.78 4.69
CA ASP A 235 -0.50 1.55 3.95
C ASP A 235 -0.66 3.07 4.18
N PRO A 236 0.25 3.93 3.67
CA PRO A 236 0.13 5.38 3.80
C PRO A 236 -1.11 6.00 3.14
N TYR A 237 -1.82 5.26 2.29
CA TYR A 237 -3.08 5.66 1.66
C TYR A 237 -4.31 5.21 2.46
N GLY A 238 -4.10 4.51 3.58
CA GLY A 238 -5.15 3.99 4.45
C GLY A 238 -5.74 2.67 3.97
N MET A 239 -5.11 1.97 3.03
CA MET A 239 -5.58 0.68 2.53
C MET A 239 -5.00 -0.46 3.37
N HIS A 240 -5.88 -1.33 3.87
CA HIS A 240 -5.50 -2.46 4.70
C HIS A 240 -5.06 -3.67 3.85
N ARG A 241 -3.93 -4.28 4.20
CA ARG A 241 -3.30 -5.38 3.44
C ARG A 241 -4.21 -6.58 3.19
N ASP A 242 -5.04 -6.94 4.16
CA ASP A 242 -5.87 -8.15 4.08
C ASP A 242 -7.19 -7.93 3.34
N THR A 243 -7.74 -6.71 3.40
CA THR A 243 -9.04 -6.40 2.79
C THR A 243 -8.92 -5.72 1.44
N GLY A 244 -7.76 -5.10 1.16
CA GLY A 244 -7.55 -4.23 0.00
C GLY A 244 -8.51 -3.04 0.02
N ARG A 245 -8.91 -2.55 1.20
CA ARG A 245 -9.87 -1.45 1.38
C ARG A 245 -9.42 -0.52 2.51
N GLU A 246 -10.07 0.62 2.62
CA GLU A 246 -9.84 1.62 3.68
C GLU A 246 -10.11 1.13 5.11
N ARG A 247 -10.53 -0.13 5.28
CA ARG A 247 -10.96 -0.70 6.56
C ARG A 247 -10.38 -2.10 6.76
N ASP A 248 -10.02 -2.40 7.99
CA ASP A 248 -9.57 -3.73 8.43
C ASP A 248 -10.71 -4.78 8.38
N PRO A 249 -10.42 -6.07 8.59
CA PRO A 249 -11.44 -7.12 8.63
C PRO A 249 -12.50 -6.91 9.72
N GLU A 250 -12.17 -6.19 10.78
CA GLU A 250 -13.08 -5.81 11.86
C GLU A 250 -13.95 -4.58 11.54
N GLY A 251 -13.72 -3.91 10.40
CA GLY A 251 -14.50 -2.77 9.90
C GLY A 251 -13.97 -1.38 10.27
N TYR A 252 -12.79 -1.27 10.88
CA TYR A 252 -12.21 -0.01 11.34
C TYR A 252 -11.22 0.56 10.32
N ASP A 253 -11.18 1.89 10.18
CA ASP A 253 -10.20 2.59 9.33
C ASP A 253 -8.80 2.66 9.97
N LEU A 254 -7.82 3.25 9.25
CA LEU A 254 -6.46 3.51 9.75
C LEU A 254 -6.44 4.25 11.11
N TRP A 255 -7.49 5.02 11.40
CA TRP A 255 -7.63 5.78 12.63
C TRP A 255 -8.38 5.01 13.73
N GLY A 256 -8.78 3.77 13.45
CA GLY A 256 -9.48 2.89 14.38
C GLY A 256 -10.97 3.18 14.52
N PHE A 257 -11.62 3.78 13.51
CA PHE A 257 -13.06 4.09 13.50
C PHE A 257 -13.85 3.29 12.48
N ASP A 258 -15.03 2.83 12.85
CA ASP A 258 -15.96 2.10 11.99
C ASP A 258 -16.69 3.03 10.98
N SER A 259 -17.67 2.48 10.25
CA SER A 259 -18.47 3.24 9.28
C SER A 259 -19.41 4.26 9.92
N GLU A 260 -19.68 4.14 11.21
CA GLU A 260 -20.49 5.07 12.01
C GLU A 260 -19.63 6.14 12.70
N ASN A 261 -18.31 6.19 12.41
CA ASN A 261 -17.32 7.04 13.06
C ASN A 261 -17.18 6.76 14.57
N LEU A 262 -17.37 5.51 14.98
CA LEU A 262 -17.16 5.06 16.36
C LEU A 262 -15.88 4.23 16.43
N ASN A 263 -15.09 4.43 17.48
CA ASN A 263 -13.93 3.56 17.72
C ASN A 263 -14.35 2.20 18.28
N ARG A 264 -13.38 1.30 18.52
CA ARG A 264 -13.62 -0.04 19.10
C ARG A 264 -14.32 -0.05 20.47
N TYR A 265 -14.41 1.10 21.14
CA TYR A 265 -15.08 1.28 22.43
C TYR A 265 -16.42 2.03 22.32
N GLY A 266 -16.89 2.31 21.10
CA GLY A 266 -18.09 3.09 20.84
C GLY A 266 -17.93 4.60 21.05
N ALA A 267 -16.71 5.11 21.20
CA ALA A 267 -16.45 6.54 21.34
C ALA A 267 -16.45 7.22 19.97
N PRO A 268 -17.20 8.34 19.79
CA PRO A 268 -17.22 9.10 18.55
C PRO A 268 -15.87 9.68 18.14
N ARG A 269 -15.63 9.77 16.83
CA ARG A 269 -14.42 10.33 16.24
C ARG A 269 -14.12 11.76 16.68
N ASP A 270 -15.13 12.61 16.73
CA ASP A 270 -15.00 14.00 17.18
C ASP A 270 -14.57 14.10 18.64
N TYR A 271 -15.10 13.24 19.52
CA TYR A 271 -14.69 13.15 20.92
C TYR A 271 -13.21 12.76 21.06
N VAL A 272 -12.81 11.67 20.39
CA VAL A 272 -11.43 11.16 20.45
C VAL A 272 -10.46 12.16 19.82
N TRP A 273 -10.83 12.76 18.69
CA TRP A 273 -10.01 13.75 17.99
C TRP A 273 -9.81 15.02 18.81
N ALA A 274 -10.85 15.51 19.49
CA ALA A 274 -10.74 16.70 20.34
C ALA A 274 -9.73 16.52 21.49
N LEU A 275 -9.60 15.29 22.01
CA LEU A 275 -8.66 14.97 23.07
C LEU A 275 -7.30 14.49 22.54
N SER A 276 -7.21 14.19 21.25
CA SER A 276 -5.94 13.82 20.60
C SER A 276 -4.99 15.01 20.58
N GLY A 277 -3.75 14.81 21.04
CA GLY A 277 -2.74 15.88 21.11
C GLY A 277 -2.75 16.69 22.42
N THR A 278 -3.64 16.38 23.37
CA THR A 278 -3.68 17.02 24.70
C THR A 278 -2.72 16.39 25.73
N GLY A 279 -1.90 15.41 25.30
CA GLY A 279 -1.04 14.60 26.17
C GLY A 279 -1.77 13.46 26.89
N LYS A 280 -3.08 13.31 26.69
CA LYS A 280 -3.87 12.19 27.22
C LYS A 280 -3.56 10.90 26.49
N SER A 281 -3.35 9.82 27.25
CA SER A 281 -3.20 8.48 26.68
C SER A 281 -4.53 7.95 26.12
N PRO A 282 -4.50 6.99 25.18
CA PRO A 282 -5.71 6.33 24.70
C PRO A 282 -6.60 5.77 25.83
N ASP A 283 -5.98 5.23 26.89
CA ASP A 283 -6.71 4.71 28.06
C ASP A 283 -7.41 5.82 28.86
N GLN A 284 -6.81 7.01 28.96
CA GLN A 284 -7.45 8.15 29.62
C GLN A 284 -8.65 8.65 28.82
N ILE A 285 -8.51 8.77 27.49
CA ILE A 285 -9.60 9.18 26.59
C ILE A 285 -10.76 8.19 26.68
N ARG A 286 -10.45 6.88 26.67
CA ARG A 286 -11.41 5.82 26.88
C ARG A 286 -12.13 5.96 28.22
N ALA A 287 -11.39 6.17 29.31
CA ALA A 287 -11.97 6.32 30.64
C ALA A 287 -12.93 7.51 30.74
N PHE A 288 -12.60 8.65 30.12
CA PHE A 288 -13.51 9.82 30.08
C PHE A 288 -14.81 9.52 29.33
N TRP A 289 -14.71 8.84 28.18
CA TRP A 289 -15.89 8.42 27.43
C TRP A 289 -16.77 7.44 28.23
N GLU A 290 -16.18 6.41 28.82
CA GLU A 290 -16.90 5.42 29.63
C GLU A 290 -17.58 6.04 30.86
N GLN A 291 -17.01 7.11 31.41
CA GLN A 291 -17.58 7.87 32.53
C GLN A 291 -18.59 8.93 32.09
N GLY A 292 -18.82 9.11 30.78
CA GLY A 292 -19.72 10.13 30.24
C GLY A 292 -19.24 11.56 30.47
N VAL A 293 -17.92 11.77 30.58
CA VAL A 293 -17.32 13.08 30.80
C VAL A 293 -17.40 13.90 29.49
N PRO A 294 -18.01 15.09 29.49
CA PRO A 294 -18.06 15.95 28.31
C PRO A 294 -16.66 16.39 27.85
N VAL A 295 -16.48 16.61 26.54
CA VAL A 295 -15.19 16.99 25.92
C VAL A 295 -14.61 18.24 26.57
N GLU A 296 -15.44 19.25 26.83
CA GLU A 296 -15.03 20.53 27.40
C GLU A 296 -14.38 20.35 28.77
N TYR A 297 -14.91 19.43 29.58
CA TYR A 297 -14.35 19.14 30.89
C TYR A 297 -13.12 18.25 30.81
N ALA A 298 -13.13 17.25 29.91
CA ALA A 298 -11.97 16.41 29.68
C ALA A 298 -10.76 17.22 29.23
N LEU A 299 -10.93 18.27 28.43
CA LEU A 299 -9.84 19.16 27.98
C LEU A 299 -9.12 19.88 29.13
N GLU A 300 -9.82 20.16 30.24
CA GLU A 300 -9.28 20.90 31.39
C GLU A 300 -8.55 20.01 32.40
N LEU A 301 -8.78 18.69 32.37
CA LEU A 301 -8.18 17.69 33.27
C LEU A 301 -6.81 17.21 32.79
#